data_AF-A0A937WAN2-F1
#
_entry.id   AF-A0A937WAN2-F1
#
_cell.length_a   1.000
_cell.length_b   1.000
_cell.length_c   1.000
_cell.angle_alpha   90.00
_cell.angle_beta   90.00
_cell.angle_gamma   90.00
#
_symmetry.space_group_name_H-M   'P 1'
#
loop_
_entity.id
_entity.type
_entity.pdbx_description
1 polymer ?
#
loop_
_entity_poly.entity_id
_entity_poly.type
_entity_poly.pdbx_seq_one_letter_code
_entity_poly.pdbx_strand_id
1 'polypeptide(L)' 'MGQLVEWLEVVTEGKDIEDCQNMLRDALNEMILAYQQQGKEIPWGSSLIEQIPVEVDNVRQTA' A
#
# COMPACT_ATOMS: atom_id res chain seq x y z
N MET A 1 11.71 1.69 1.69
CA MET A 1 10.39 2.01 2.25
C MET A 1 9.31 1.40 1.38
N GLY A 2 8.34 0.73 1.98
CA GLY A 2 7.23 0.07 1.30
C GLY A 2 5.97 0.24 2.14
N GLN A 3 4.83 0.27 1.46
CA GLN A 3 3.53 0.50 2.09
C GLN A 3 2.50 -0.42 1.45
N LEU A 4 1.58 -0.93 2.28
CA LEU A 4 0.43 -1.69 1.80
C LEU A 4 -0.67 -0.75 1.31
N VAL A 5 -1.19 -0.99 0.10
CA VAL A 5 -2.28 -0.19 -0.47
C VAL A 5 -3.57 -0.40 0.30
N GLU A 6 -3.85 -1.65 0.70
CA GLU A 6 -5.04 -2.03 1.46
C GLU A 6 -4.98 -1.58 2.93
N TRP A 7 -3.78 -1.29 3.45
CA TRP A 7 -3.57 -0.78 4.80
C TRP A 7 -2.50 0.30 4.80
N LEU A 8 -2.95 1.55 4.60
CA LEU A 8 -2.09 2.74 4.66
C LEU A 8 -1.39 2.92 6.02
N GLU A 9 -1.91 2.28 7.06
CA GLU A 9 -1.33 2.25 8.41
C GLU A 9 -0.05 1.38 8.49
N VAL A 10 0.14 0.45 7.56
CA VAL A 10 1.30 -0.46 7.55
C VAL A 10 2.35 0.02 6.57
N VAL A 11 3.38 0.65 7.13
CA VAL A 11 4.55 1.16 6.43
C VAL A 11 5.80 0.53 7.02
N THR A 12 6.68 0.01 6.17
CA THR A 12 7.98 -0.52 6.61
C THR A 12 9.13 0.14 5.87
N GLU A 13 10.25 0.25 6.55
CA GLU A 13 11.52 0.66 5.95
C GLU A 13 12.53 -0.45 6.17
N GLY A 14 12.94 -1.08 5.08
CA GLY A 14 13.99 -2.08 5.07
C GLY A 14 15.23 -1.57 4.33
N LYS A 15 16.34 -2.28 4.53
CA LYS A 15 17.63 -1.98 3.90
C LYS A 15 17.60 -2.15 2.38
N ASP A 16 16.85 -3.15 1.92
CA ASP A 16 16.72 -3.56 0.53
C ASP A 16 15.25 -3.92 0.23
N ILE A 17 14.90 -4.15 -1.04
CA ILE A 17 13.53 -4.47 -1.46
C ILE A 17 13.03 -5.77 -0.80
N GLU A 18 13.86 -6.80 -0.73
CA GLU A 18 13.51 -8.08 -0.09
C GLU A 18 13.25 -7.92 1.41
N ASP A 19 14.12 -7.17 2.10
CA ASP A 19 13.99 -6.88 3.52
C ASP A 19 12.67 -6.13 3.80
N CYS A 20 12.39 -5.11 2.98
CA CYS A 20 11.14 -4.35 3.04
C CYS A 20 9.90 -5.25 2.81
N GLN A 21 9.97 -6.19 1.85
CA GLN A 21 8.88 -7.14 1.58
C GLN A 21 8.65 -8.12 2.74
N ASN A 22 9.72 -8.63 3.35
CA ASN A 22 9.61 -9.53 4.50
C ASN A 22 8.99 -8.79 5.69
N MET A 23 9.50 -7.59 6.00
CA MET A 23 8.93 -6.75 7.05
C MET A 23 7.44 -6.42 6.79
N LEU A 24 7.05 -6.13 5.55
CA LEU A 24 5.64 -5.89 5.19
C LEU A 24 4.78 -7.12 5.46
N ARG A 25 5.27 -8.32 5.12
CA ARG A 25 4.54 -9.58 5.36
C ARG A 25 4.39 -9.86 6.85
N ASP A 26 5.44 -9.64 7.63
CA ASP A 26 5.38 -9.83 9.09
C ASP A 26 4.39 -8.86 9.73
N ALA A 27 4.50 -7.56 9.43
CA ALA A 27 3.59 -6.55 9.95
C ALA A 27 2.13 -6.80 9.52
N LEU A 28 1.91 -7.24 8.28
CA LEU A 28 0.60 -7.62 7.77
C LEU A 28 0.00 -8.80 8.56
N ASN A 29 0.79 -9.85 8.81
CA ASN A 29 0.33 -11.02 9.56
C ASN A 29 -0.07 -10.64 10.99
N GLU A 30 0.71 -9.80 11.66
CA GLU A 30 0.37 -9.31 13.00
C GLU A 30 -0.93 -8.50 13.00
N MET A 31 -1.13 -7.63 12.01
CA MET A 31 -2.36 -6.85 11.86
C MET A 31 -3.57 -7.75 11.60
N ILE A 32 -3.44 -8.75 10.74
CA ILE A 32 -4.49 -9.74 10.48
C ILE A 32 -4.86 -10.47 11.77
N LEU A 33 -3.86 -10.95 12.54
CA LEU A 33 -4.09 -11.63 13.81
C LEU A 33 -4.80 -10.72 14.82
N ALA A 34 -4.41 -9.46 14.90
CA ALA A 34 -5.05 -8.48 15.77
C ALA A 34 -6.50 -8.20 15.36
N TYR A 35 -6.79 -8.13 14.06
CA TYR A 35 -8.16 -7.95 13.54
C TYR A 35 -9.02 -9.19 13.82
N GLN A 36 -8.48 -10.39 13.60
CA GLN A 36 -9.16 -11.65 13.90
C GLN A 36 -9.50 -11.79 15.39
N GLN A 37 -8.56 -11.45 16.28
CA GLN A 37 -8.79 -11.45 17.73
C GLN A 37 -9.84 -10.42 18.16
N GLN A 38 -9.93 -9.28 17.46
CA GLN A 38 -10.96 -8.27 17.69
C GLN A 38 -12.31 -8.60 17.03
N GLY A 39 -12.40 -9.70 16.28
CA GLY A 39 -13.60 -10.04 15.48
C GLY A 39 -13.91 -9.00 14.40
N LYS A 40 -12.91 -8.23 13.97
CA LYS A 40 -13.05 -7.21 12.92
C LYS A 40 -12.92 -7.87 11.55
N GLU A 41 -13.73 -7.41 10.60
CA GLU A 41 -13.58 -7.83 9.22
C GLU A 41 -12.27 -7.32 8.66
N ILE A 42 -11.57 -8.22 7.97
CA ILE A 42 -10.33 -7.90 7.28
C ILE A 42 -10.72 -7.21 5.97
N PRO A 43 -10.22 -5.99 5.67
CA PRO A 43 -10.43 -5.37 4.37
C PRO A 43 -9.92 -6.31 3.28
N TRP A 44 -10.86 -6.87 2.53
CA TRP A 44 -10.56 -7.74 1.40
C TRP A 44 -10.27 -6.87 0.18
N GLY A 45 -9.16 -7.19 -0.48
CA GLY A 45 -8.64 -6.54 -1.68
C GLY A 45 -9.64 -6.50 -2.81
N SER A 46 -10.51 -5.49 -2.79
CA SER A 46 -11.29 -5.04 -3.95
C SER A 46 -10.48 -3.98 -4.70
N SER A 47 -9.22 -4.32 -5.00
CA SER A 47 -8.28 -3.41 -5.65
C SER A 47 -8.59 -3.35 -7.15
N LEU A 48 -9.70 -2.69 -7.51
CA LEU A 48 -9.83 -2.10 -8.84
C LEU A 48 -8.88 -0.91 -8.86
N ILE A 49 -7.61 -1.16 -9.21
CA ILE A 49 -6.61 -0.11 -9.33
C ILE A 49 -6.83 0.56 -10.69
N GLU A 50 -7.59 1.65 -10.70
CA GLU A 50 -7.71 2.53 -11.86
C GLU A 50 -6.62 3.59 -11.82
N GLN A 51 -5.66 3.52 -12.76
CA GLN A 51 -4.64 4.55 -12.91
C GLN A 51 -5.27 5.75 -13.65
N ILE A 52 -5.54 6.84 -12.94
CA ILE A 52 -5.91 8.12 -13.58
C ILE A 52 -4.61 8.86 -13.92
N PRO A 53 -4.26 9.05 -15.21
CA PRO A 53 -3.10 9.83 -15.58
C PRO A 53 -3.29 11.28 -15.14
N VAL A 54 -2.25 11.88 -14.56
CA VAL A 54 -2.26 13.32 -14.27
C VAL A 54 -2.14 14.06 -15.59
N GLU A 55 -3.22 14.71 -16.02
CA GLU A 55 -3.18 15.68 -17.12
C GLU A 55 -2.44 16.93 -16.64
N VAL A 56 -1.11 16.94 -16.82
CA VAL A 56 -0.35 18.18 -16.73
C VAL A 56 -0.68 18.98 -17.99
N ASP A 57 -1.33 20.14 -17.80
CA ASP A 57 -1.59 21.12 -18.86
C ASP A 57 -0.21 21.60 -19.36
N ASN A 58 0.34 20.86 -20.31
CA ASN A 58 1.58 21.23 -20.94
C ASN A 58 1.16 22.32 -21.93
N VAL A 59 1.04 23.55 -21.42
CA VAL A 59 0.80 24.76 -22.20
C VAL A 59 1.93 24.84 -23.22
N ARG A 60 1.74 24.22 -24.37
CA ARG A 60 2.55 24.44 -25.55
C ARG A 60 2.18 25.82 -26.04
N GLN A 61 2.80 26.85 -25.47
CA GLN A 61 2.90 28.14 -26.14
C GLN A 61 3.67 27.87 -27.42
N THR A 62 2.93 27.68 -28.51
CA THR A 62 3.48 27.65 -29.85
C THR A 62 3.86 29.09 -30.16
N ALA A 63 5.15 29.33 -30.37
CA ALA A 63 5.70 30.61 -30.81
C ALA A 63 5.39 30.86 -32.29
#